data_AF-A0A163Q4C5-F1
#
_entry.id   AF-A0A163Q4C5-F1
#
_cell.length_a   1.000
_cell.length_b   1.000
_cell.length_c   1.000
_cell.angle_alpha   90.00
_cell.angle_beta   90.00
_cell.angle_gamma   90.00
#
_symmetry.space_group_name_H-M   'P 1'
#
loop_
_entity.id
_entity.type
_entity.pdbx_description
1 polymer ?
#
loop_
_entity_poly.entity_id
_entity_poly.type
_entity_poly.pdbx_seq_one_letter_code
_entity_poly.pdbx_strand_id
1 'polypeptide(L)'
;MDTMGRHVIAELWGCDSEKLNDMKFIEETFVDAALKAGAEIREVAFHKFAPHGVSGVVIISESHLTIHSFPEHGYASIDVYTCGDRIDPNVAADYISEALGAKKRENLEVPRGMGPVSVAKSKVTAQ
;
A
#
# COMPACT_ATOMS: atom_id res chain seq x y z
N MET A 1 -18.54 -5.03 16.65
CA MET A 1 -17.41 -4.74 15.75
C MET A 1 -16.32 -5.72 16.08
N ASP A 2 -15.94 -6.51 15.09
CA ASP A 2 -14.75 -7.33 15.16
C ASP A 2 -13.54 -6.37 15.06
N THR A 3 -12.56 -6.50 15.95
CA THR A 3 -11.36 -5.65 15.95
C THR A 3 -10.29 -6.20 15.02
N MET A 4 -10.49 -7.40 14.48
CA MET A 4 -9.51 -8.09 13.66
C MET A 4 -9.30 -7.41 12.30
N GLY A 5 -8.04 -7.23 11.96
CA GLY A 5 -7.64 -6.81 10.62
C GLY A 5 -6.26 -7.31 10.24
N ARG A 6 -5.93 -7.20 8.97
CA ARG A 6 -4.66 -7.65 8.39
C ARG A 6 -3.98 -6.47 7.72
N HIS A 7 -2.75 -6.17 8.14
CA HIS A 7 -2.01 -5.01 7.67
C HIS A 7 -0.74 -5.45 6.95
N VAL A 8 -0.72 -5.29 5.63
CA VAL A 8 0.46 -5.53 4.80
C VAL A 8 1.24 -4.22 4.69
N ILE A 9 2.47 -4.21 5.20
CA ILE A 9 3.44 -3.13 5.02
C ILE A 9 4.41 -3.62 3.96
N ALA A 10 4.58 -2.89 2.86
CA ALA A 10 5.41 -3.34 1.75
C ALA A 10 6.36 -2.25 1.20
N GLU A 11 7.58 -2.69 0.92
CA GLU A 11 8.65 -1.94 0.29
C GLU A 11 8.74 -2.37 -1.19
N LEU A 12 8.55 -1.42 -2.10
CA LEU A 12 8.57 -1.67 -3.55
C LEU A 12 9.82 -1.03 -4.16
N TRP A 13 10.69 -1.84 -4.74
CA TRP A 13 11.98 -1.44 -5.31
C TRP A 13 12.03 -1.65 -6.82
N GLY A 14 12.76 -0.78 -7.51
CA GLY A 14 12.91 -0.83 -8.97
C GLY A 14 11.62 -0.50 -9.71
N CYS A 15 10.76 0.32 -9.11
CA CYS A 15 9.54 0.82 -9.74
C CYS A 15 9.87 1.76 -10.90
N ASP A 16 8.89 1.96 -11.77
CA ASP A 16 8.95 2.93 -12.87
C ASP A 16 8.87 4.37 -12.31
N SER A 17 9.96 5.13 -12.46
CA SER A 17 10.07 6.50 -11.93
C SER A 17 9.04 7.47 -12.53
N GLU A 18 8.60 7.28 -13.78
CA GLU A 18 7.58 8.15 -14.39
C GLU A 18 6.23 7.89 -13.71
N LYS A 19 5.87 6.62 -13.51
CA LYS A 19 4.66 6.22 -12.78
C LYS A 19 4.68 6.67 -11.32
N LEU A 20 5.82 6.55 -10.64
CA LEU A 20 5.97 7.01 -9.25
C LEU A 20 5.78 8.53 -9.09
N ASN A 21 5.96 9.30 -10.17
CA ASN A 21 5.79 10.75 -10.16
C ASN A 21 4.47 11.20 -10.80
N ASP A 22 3.61 10.28 -11.24
CA ASP A 22 2.29 10.57 -11.79
C ASP A 22 1.21 10.38 -10.72
N MET A 23 0.80 11.49 -10.11
CA MET A 23 -0.22 11.50 -9.07
C MET A 23 -1.55 10.92 -9.54
N LYS A 24 -1.96 11.18 -10.78
CA LYS A 24 -3.24 10.72 -11.30
C LYS A 24 -3.20 9.20 -11.52
N PHE A 25 -2.12 8.71 -12.10
CA PHE A 25 -1.89 7.27 -12.27
C PHE A 25 -1.88 6.54 -10.92
N ILE A 26 -1.20 7.09 -9.91
CA ILE A 26 -1.15 6.49 -8.57
C ILE A 26 -2.54 6.49 -7.93
N GLU A 27 -3.29 7.59 -8.01
CA GLU A 27 -4.65 7.68 -7.47
C GLU A 27 -5.56 6.61 -8.09
N GLU A 28 -5.59 6.52 -9.41
CA GLU A 28 -6.37 5.50 -10.15
C GLU A 28 -5.93 4.08 -9.75
N THR A 29 -4.62 3.83 -9.67
CA THR A 29 -4.07 2.52 -9.26
C THR A 29 -4.53 2.11 -7.86
N PHE A 30 -4.53 3.04 -6.89
CA PHE A 30 -4.91 2.74 -5.51
C PHE A 30 -6.42 2.56 -5.35
N VAL A 31 -7.22 3.33 -6.09
CA VAL A 31 -8.68 3.13 -6.16
C VAL A 31 -8.99 1.75 -6.73
N ASP A 32 -8.37 1.38 -7.86
CA ASP A 32 -8.55 0.06 -8.47
C ASP A 32 -8.09 -1.08 -7.56
N ALA A 33 -6.99 -0.89 -6.81
CA ALA A 33 -6.49 -1.85 -5.84
C ALA A 33 -7.52 -2.14 -4.74
N ALA A 34 -8.12 -1.07 -4.18
CA ALA A 34 -9.16 -1.19 -3.17
C ALA A 34 -10.40 -1.92 -3.72
N LEU A 35 -10.85 -1.57 -4.92
CA LEU A 35 -12.00 -2.21 -5.58
C LEU A 35 -11.73 -3.70 -5.89
N LYS A 36 -10.53 -4.03 -6.37
CA LYS A 36 -10.10 -5.42 -6.65
C LYS A 36 -10.03 -6.28 -5.40
N ALA A 37 -9.62 -5.70 -4.27
CA ALA A 37 -9.67 -6.38 -2.98
C ALA A 37 -11.12 -6.58 -2.47
N GLY A 38 -12.11 -5.91 -3.08
CA GLY A 38 -13.51 -5.94 -2.65
C GLY A 38 -13.81 -4.97 -1.51
N ALA A 39 -12.97 -3.95 -1.33
CA ALA A 39 -13.16 -2.93 -0.31
C ALA A 39 -14.14 -1.84 -0.77
N GLU A 40 -14.85 -1.25 0.20
CA GLU A 40 -15.73 -0.11 -0.03
C GLU A 40 -14.97 1.19 0.29
N ILE A 41 -14.79 2.04 -0.72
CA ILE A 41 -14.07 3.31 -0.61
C ILE A 41 -14.94 4.37 0.05
N ARG A 42 -14.35 5.14 0.96
CA ARG A 42 -14.97 6.26 1.68
C ARG A 42 -14.42 7.61 1.25
N GLU A 43 -13.10 7.70 1.11
CA GLU A 43 -12.41 8.95 0.76
C GLU A 43 -11.09 8.65 0.04
N VAL A 44 -10.66 9.58 -0.79
CA VAL A 44 -9.43 9.49 -1.59
C VAL A 44 -8.73 10.84 -1.49
N ALA A 45 -7.45 10.84 -1.10
CA ALA A 45 -6.65 12.05 -0.99
C ALA A 45 -5.20 11.79 -1.41
N PHE A 46 -4.73 12.56 -2.40
CA PHE A 46 -3.37 12.48 -2.94
C PHE A 46 -2.72 13.86 -3.02
N HIS A 47 -1.41 13.88 -2.84
CA HIS A 47 -0.60 15.09 -2.92
C HIS A 47 0.71 14.81 -3.65
N LYS A 48 1.00 15.63 -4.66
CA LYS A 48 2.28 15.62 -5.37
C LYS A 48 3.22 16.68 -4.81
N PHE A 49 4.44 16.28 -4.47
CA PHE A 49 5.49 17.16 -3.98
C PHE A 49 6.34 17.74 -5.12
N ALA A 50 7.04 18.82 -4.81
CA ALA A 50 8.10 19.38 -5.64
C ALA A 50 9.47 19.04 -5.04
N PRO A 51 10.47 18.64 -5.83
CA PRO A 51 10.44 18.51 -7.30
C PRO A 51 9.71 17.27 -7.83
N HIS A 52 9.54 16.22 -7.01
CA HIS A 52 8.91 14.96 -7.41
C HIS A 52 8.38 14.21 -6.17
N GLY A 53 7.63 13.14 -6.41
CA GLY A 53 7.09 12.25 -5.38
C GLY A 53 5.62 12.52 -5.07
N VAL A 54 4.94 11.49 -4.58
CA VAL A 54 3.51 11.48 -4.30
C VAL A 54 3.27 10.78 -2.97
N SER A 55 2.46 11.42 -2.11
CA SER A 55 1.84 10.75 -0.97
C SER A 55 0.35 10.65 -1.20
N GLY A 56 -0.26 9.56 -0.76
CA GLY A 56 -1.72 9.51 -0.75
C GLY A 56 -2.31 8.36 0.04
N VAL A 57 -3.62 8.45 0.19
CA VAL A 57 -4.44 7.52 0.98
C VAL A 57 -5.77 7.29 0.28
N VAL A 58 -6.20 6.03 0.28
CA VAL A 58 -7.57 5.63 0.02
C VAL A 58 -8.12 5.11 1.35
N ILE A 59 -9.06 5.86 1.93
CA ILE A 59 -9.78 5.45 3.12
C ILE A 59 -10.88 4.50 2.69
N ILE A 60 -10.90 3.32 3.29
CA ILE A 60 -11.96 2.31 3.12
C ILE A 60 -12.71 2.15 4.45
N SER A 61 -13.88 1.49 4.44
CA SER A 61 -14.83 1.45 5.56
C SER A 61 -14.25 1.55 6.98
N GLU A 62 -13.26 0.72 7.34
CA GLU A 62 -12.65 0.73 8.69
C GLU A 62 -11.11 0.68 8.67
N SER A 63 -10.47 1.00 7.53
CA SER A 63 -9.02 0.89 7.34
C SER A 63 -8.52 1.75 6.15
N HIS A 64 -7.38 1.43 5.52
CA HIS A 64 -6.80 2.28 4.48
C HIS A 64 -5.79 1.57 3.57
N LEU A 65 -5.56 2.15 2.39
CA LEU A 65 -4.40 1.90 1.55
C LEU A 65 -3.60 3.20 1.44
N THR A 66 -2.28 3.17 1.65
CA THR A 66 -1.41 4.37 1.58
C THR A 66 -0.17 4.14 0.72
N ILE A 67 0.39 5.23 0.21
CA ILE A 67 1.66 5.25 -0.52
C ILE A 67 2.46 6.50 -0.21
N HIS A 68 3.78 6.32 -0.16
CA HIS A 68 4.77 7.37 -0.30
C HIS A 68 5.78 6.97 -1.39
N SER A 69 5.87 7.76 -2.46
CA SER A 69 6.77 7.48 -3.58
C SER A 69 8.03 8.35 -3.59
N PHE A 70 9.14 7.74 -4.00
CA PHE A 70 10.45 8.36 -4.19
C PHE A 70 10.96 8.02 -5.61
N PRO A 71 10.47 8.74 -6.64
CA PRO A 71 10.81 8.48 -8.04
C PRO A 71 12.31 8.42 -8.35
N GLU A 72 13.12 9.26 -7.69
CA GLU A 72 14.56 9.34 -7.82
C GLU A 72 15.30 8.07 -7.36
N HIS A 73 14.63 7.22 -6.59
CA HIS A 73 15.14 5.96 -6.08
C HIS A 73 14.42 4.75 -6.68
N GLY A 74 13.44 4.97 -7.58
CA GLY A 74 12.59 3.89 -8.07
C GLY A 74 11.89 3.15 -6.94
N TYR A 75 11.52 3.87 -5.87
CA TYR A 75 11.06 3.29 -4.61
C TYR A 75 9.67 3.82 -4.22
N ALA A 76 8.87 2.96 -3.60
CA ALA A 76 7.67 3.35 -2.87
C ALA A 76 7.51 2.48 -1.62
N SER A 77 7.12 3.10 -0.51
CA SER A 77 6.52 2.40 0.61
C SER A 77 5.00 2.43 0.47
N ILE A 78 4.37 1.28 0.70
CA ILE A 78 2.91 1.16 0.68
C ILE A 78 2.43 0.43 1.92
N ASP A 79 1.23 0.80 2.36
CA ASP A 79 0.50 0.07 3.39
C ASP A 79 -0.86 -0.33 2.83
N VAL A 80 -1.25 -1.59 3.05
CA VAL A 80 -2.60 -2.09 2.75
C VAL A 80 -3.16 -2.70 4.00
N TYR A 81 -4.05 -1.95 4.64
CA TYR A 81 -4.74 -2.36 5.85
C TYR A 81 -6.21 -2.66 5.53
N THR A 82 -6.67 -3.87 5.85
CA THR A 82 -8.06 -4.29 5.68
C THR A 82 -8.61 -4.89 6.97
N CYS A 83 -9.93 -4.75 7.19
CA CYS A 83 -10.63 -5.31 8.34
C CYS A 83 -11.38 -6.61 7.96
N GLY A 84 -11.43 -7.54 8.92
CA GLY A 84 -12.07 -8.85 8.78
C GLY A 84 -11.32 -9.84 7.87
N ASP A 85 -11.86 -11.06 7.76
CA ASP A 85 -11.23 -12.15 7.00
C ASP A 85 -11.60 -12.20 5.52
N ARG A 86 -12.57 -11.39 5.09
CA ARG A 86 -13.14 -11.50 3.73
C ARG A 86 -12.28 -10.81 2.67
N ILE A 87 -11.47 -9.83 3.08
CA ILE A 87 -10.67 -9.01 2.18
C ILE A 87 -9.20 -9.37 2.39
N ASP A 88 -8.56 -9.96 1.39
CA ASP A 88 -7.13 -10.23 1.44
C ASP A 88 -6.32 -8.99 1.03
N PRO A 89 -5.59 -8.34 1.95
CA PRO A 89 -4.79 -7.14 1.62
C PRO A 89 -3.68 -7.43 0.61
N ASN A 90 -3.26 -8.70 0.45
CA ASN A 90 -2.24 -9.04 -0.54
C ASN A 90 -2.72 -8.82 -1.98
N VAL A 91 -4.03 -8.98 -2.27
CA VAL A 91 -4.59 -8.71 -3.61
C VAL A 91 -4.35 -7.26 -4.04
N ALA A 92 -4.61 -6.31 -3.14
CA ALA A 92 -4.36 -4.90 -3.43
C ALA A 92 -2.85 -4.60 -3.52
N ALA A 93 -2.05 -5.13 -2.59
CA ALA A 93 -0.61 -4.90 -2.58
C ALA A 93 0.11 -5.48 -3.82
N ASP A 94 -0.32 -6.65 -4.31
CA ASP A 94 0.19 -7.26 -5.55
C ASP A 94 -0.18 -6.41 -6.76
N TYR A 95 -1.45 -5.99 -6.85
CA TYR A 95 -1.90 -5.13 -7.94
C TYR A 95 -1.12 -3.80 -8.01
N ILE A 96 -0.91 -3.15 -6.86
CA ILE A 96 -0.12 -1.91 -6.78
C ILE A 96 1.32 -2.16 -7.23
N SER A 97 1.95 -3.23 -6.74
CA SER A 97 3.33 -3.60 -7.09
C SER A 97 3.49 -3.84 -8.60
N GLU A 98 2.57 -4.56 -9.22
CA GLU A 98 2.57 -4.81 -10.67
C GLU A 98 2.35 -3.53 -11.47
N ALA A 99 1.37 -2.71 -11.08
CA ALA A 99 1.04 -1.46 -11.76
C ALA A 99 2.21 -0.45 -11.75
N LEU A 100 2.90 -0.32 -10.61
CA LEU A 100 4.09 0.51 -10.44
C LEU A 100 5.35 -0.09 -11.11
N GLY A 101 5.28 -1.32 -11.61
CA GLY A 101 6.39 -1.97 -12.31
C GLY A 101 7.54 -2.38 -11.40
N ALA A 102 7.28 -2.56 -10.10
CA ALA A 102 8.28 -2.94 -9.11
C ALA A 102 9.03 -4.22 -9.52
N LYS A 103 10.36 -4.25 -9.36
CA LYS A 103 11.18 -5.45 -9.60
C LYS A 103 11.32 -6.32 -8.37
N LYS A 104 11.17 -5.73 -7.19
CA LYS A 104 11.26 -6.44 -5.91
C LYS A 104 10.22 -5.84 -4.97
N ARG A 105 9.44 -6.72 -4.35
CA ARG A 105 8.52 -6.41 -3.26
C ARG A 105 8.99 -7.15 -2.03
N GLU A 106 9.22 -6.42 -0.95
CA GLU A 106 9.43 -7.00 0.38
C GLU A 106 8.26 -6.57 1.26
N ASN A 107 7.68 -7.48 2.02
CA ASN A 107 6.55 -7.14 2.86
C ASN A 107 6.60 -7.83 4.22
N LEU A 108 5.80 -7.27 5.12
CA LEU A 108 5.45 -7.85 6.39
C LEU A 108 3.94 -7.76 6.55
N GLU A 109 3.34 -8.86 7.02
CA GLU A 109 1.94 -8.84 7.43
C GLU A 109 1.84 -8.78 8.95
N VAL A 110 1.07 -7.82 9.45
CA VAL A 110 0.85 -7.57 10.87
C VAL A 110 -0.63 -7.76 11.18
N PRO A 111 -0.99 -8.78 12.00
CA PRO A 111 -2.34 -8.90 12.54
C PRO A 111 -2.69 -7.71 13.43
N ARG A 112 -3.91 -7.18 13.30
CA ARG A 112 -4.41 -6.03 14.04
C ARG A 112 -5.59 -6.45 14.91
N GLY A 113 -5.69 -5.88 16.11
CA GLY A 113 -6.81 -6.09 17.02
C GLY A 113 -6.98 -7.50 17.59
N MET A 114 -5.94 -8.32 17.60
CA MET A 114 -5.93 -9.68 18.17
C MET A 114 -5.11 -9.81 19.47
N GLY A 115 -4.75 -8.70 20.11
CA GLY A 115 -3.89 -8.66 21.30
C GLY A 115 -2.61 -7.87 21.08
N PRO A 116 -1.53 -8.14 21.85
CA PRO A 116 -0.23 -7.51 21.64
C PRO A 116 0.26 -7.70 20.21
N VAL A 117 0.81 -6.64 19.60
CA VAL A 117 1.39 -6.72 18.26
C VAL A 117 2.64 -7.59 18.32
N SER A 118 2.63 -8.73 17.64
CA SER A 118 3.79 -9.59 17.46
C SER A 118 4.20 -9.59 15.99
N VAL A 119 5.44 -9.22 15.73
CA VAL A 119 6.04 -9.28 14.39
C VAL A 119 7.07 -10.40 14.39
N ALA A 120 6.92 -11.39 13.50
CA ALA A 120 7.96 -12.40 13.30
C ALA A 120 9.26 -11.70 12.87
N LYS A 121 10.43 -12.16 13.34
CA LYS A 121 11.71 -11.56 12.98
C LYS A 121 11.89 -11.57 11.45
N SER A 122 11.65 -10.43 10.81
CA SER A 122 11.86 -10.26 9.37
C SER A 122 13.26 -9.68 9.14
N LYS A 123 14.01 -10.27 8.20
CA LYS A 123 15.30 -9.72 7.76
C LYS A 123 15.05 -8.57 6.79
N VAL A 124 14.55 -7.45 7.30
CA VAL A 124 14.54 -6.21 6.50
C VAL A 124 15.97 -5.71 6.49
N THR A 125 16.68 -5.98 5.41
CA THR A 125 18.02 -5.43 5.21
C THR A 125 17.83 -4.21 4.33
N ALA A 126 17.94 -3.02 4.91
CA ALA A 126 18.10 -1.81 4.11
C ALA A 126 19.35 -2.01 3.26
N GLN A 127 19.20 -1.98 1.93
CA GLN A 127 20.34 -1.98 1.01
C GLN A 127 21.03 -0.62 1.04
#